data_AF-A0A1W1CSV2-F1
#
_entry.id   AF-A0A1W1CSV2-F1
#
_cell.length_a   1.000
_cell.length_b   1.000
_cell.length_c   1.000
_cell.angle_alpha   90.00
_cell.angle_beta   90.00
_cell.angle_gamma   90.00
#
_symmetry.space_group_name_H-M   'P 1'
#
loop_
_entity.id
_entity.type
_entity.pdbx_description
1 polymer ?
#
loop_
_entity_poly.entity_id
_entity_poly.type
_entity_poly.pdbx_seq_one_letter_code
_entity_poly.pdbx_strand_id
1 'polypeptide(L)'
;MKIVYDKIGQSKKPFELTVNGVSLKGTLAKSGYHRLRLEGNLDGQVKLFCDRCGDEYQYDMKSPLNLTLSDEVIETKDDLDIIEFLDGIVDLEFIVQSEIASVQNEYHYCKKCENNEEEFEKEF
;
A
#
# COMPACT_ATOMS: atom_id res chain seq x y z
N MET A 1 11.39 -0.76 -6.83
CA MET A 1 12.01 0.45 -7.43
C MET A 1 12.55 1.33 -6.31
N LYS A 2 13.84 1.69 -6.36
CA LYS A 2 14.51 2.48 -5.32
C LYS A 2 15.04 3.79 -5.89
N ILE A 3 14.75 4.92 -5.24
CA ILE A 3 15.12 6.26 -5.71
C ILE A 3 15.82 7.01 -4.58
N VAL A 4 17.02 7.51 -4.84
CA VAL A 4 17.75 8.37 -3.89
C VAL A 4 17.02 9.72 -3.77
N TYR A 5 16.74 10.15 -2.54
CA TYR A 5 16.01 11.39 -2.23
C TYR A 5 16.56 12.62 -2.97
N ASP A 6 17.88 12.76 -3.02
CA ASP A 6 18.55 13.89 -3.68
C ASP A 6 18.28 13.99 -5.19
N LYS A 7 17.87 12.90 -5.83
CA LYS A 7 17.52 12.88 -7.26
C LYS A 7 16.08 13.30 -7.54
N ILE A 8 15.27 13.46 -6.50
CA ILE A 8 13.86 13.85 -6.59
C ILE A 8 13.78 15.37 -6.55
N GLY A 9 13.14 15.95 -7.57
CA GLY A 9 12.94 17.39 -7.69
C GLY A 9 11.57 17.82 -7.16
N GLN A 10 11.28 19.12 -7.30
CA GLN A 10 9.96 19.69 -6.97
C GLN A 10 8.92 19.41 -8.06
N SER A 11 9.34 19.10 -9.29
CA SER A 11 8.41 18.75 -10.36
C SER A 11 7.84 17.34 -10.15
N LYS A 12 6.52 17.20 -10.35
CA LYS A 12 5.83 15.90 -10.35
C LYS A 12 6.42 15.02 -11.45
N LYS A 13 7.21 14.03 -11.07
CA LYS A 13 7.75 13.04 -12.01
C LYS A 13 6.84 11.82 -12.02
N PRO A 14 6.30 11.42 -13.18
CA PRO A 14 5.50 10.22 -13.27
C PRO A 14 6.39 8.99 -13.08
N PHE A 15 5.83 7.95 -12.48
CA PHE A 15 6.43 6.64 -12.38
C PHE A 15 5.37 5.56 -12.52
N GLU A 16 5.83 4.36 -12.90
CA GLU A 16 5.04 3.15 -12.92
C GLU A 16 5.92 2.00 -12.45
N LEU A 17 5.39 1.16 -11.57
CA LEU A 17 6.04 -0.08 -11.15
C LEU A 17 4.98 -1.14 -10.88
N THR A 18 5.34 -2.41 -11.06
CA THR A 18 4.47 -3.54 -10.78
C THR A 18 5.17 -4.52 -9.86
N VAL A 19 4.50 -4.92 -8.79
CA VAL A 19 4.98 -5.89 -7.80
C VAL A 19 3.88 -6.90 -7.56
N ASN A 20 4.20 -8.19 -7.69
CA ASN A 20 3.28 -9.31 -7.43
C ASN A 20 1.90 -9.17 -8.11
N GLY A 21 1.85 -8.63 -9.33
CA GLY A 21 0.61 -8.46 -10.09
C GLY A 21 -0.17 -7.18 -9.79
N VAL A 22 0.31 -6.31 -8.88
CA VAL A 22 -0.27 -4.99 -8.58
C VAL A 22 0.62 -3.89 -9.13
N SER A 23 0.03 -2.99 -9.92
CA SER A 23 0.70 -1.83 -10.51
C SER A 23 0.42 -0.57 -9.69
N LEU A 24 1.46 0.17 -9.34
CA LEU A 24 1.36 1.53 -8.81
C LEU A 24 1.74 2.52 -9.91
N LYS A 25 0.77 3.37 -10.27
CA LYS A 25 0.95 4.47 -11.24
C LYS A 25 0.70 5.79 -10.54
N GLY A 26 1.67 6.70 -10.63
CA GLY A 26 1.55 7.96 -9.91
C GLY A 26 2.64 8.96 -10.22
N THR A 27 2.74 9.96 -9.34
CA THR A 27 3.78 10.97 -9.36
C THR A 27 4.48 11.08 -8.02
N LEU A 28 5.77 11.42 -8.07
CA LEU A 28 6.60 11.66 -6.90
C LEU A 28 7.29 13.02 -7.03
N ALA A 29 7.21 13.84 -5.99
CA ALA A 29 7.85 15.15 -5.94
C ALA A 29 8.17 15.59 -4.51
N LYS A 30 9.15 16.48 -4.36
CA LYS A 30 9.38 17.22 -3.11
C LYS A 30 8.19 18.14 -2.81
N SER A 31 7.64 18.06 -1.61
CA SER A 31 6.54 18.89 -1.12
C SER A 31 6.96 19.90 -0.05
N GLY A 32 8.17 19.74 0.49
CA GLY A 32 8.75 20.66 1.47
C GLY A 32 10.21 20.30 1.75
N TYR A 33 10.78 20.94 2.77
CA TYR A 33 12.03 20.47 3.35
C TYR A 33 11.78 19.13 4.04
N HIS A 34 12.65 18.15 3.79
CA HIS A 34 12.54 16.78 4.31
C HIS A 34 11.26 15.98 3.96
N ARG A 35 10.50 16.43 2.94
CA ARG A 35 9.21 15.80 2.61
C ARG A 35 9.02 15.56 1.12
N LEU A 36 8.47 14.39 0.82
CA LEU A 36 7.97 14.04 -0.51
C LEU A 36 6.47 13.80 -0.46
N ARG A 37 5.83 14.01 -1.60
CA ARG A 37 4.45 13.64 -1.85
C ARG A 37 4.39 12.57 -2.93
N LEU A 38 3.79 11.44 -2.59
CA LEU A 38 3.41 10.38 -3.53
C LEU A 38 1.91 10.48 -3.76
N GLU A 39 1.50 10.59 -5.02
CA GLU A 39 0.10 10.57 -5.43
C GLU A 39 -0.05 9.55 -6.56
N GLY A 40 -0.81 8.49 -6.34
CA GLY A 40 -0.96 7.42 -7.31
C GLY A 40 -2.19 6.55 -7.09
N ASN A 41 -2.29 5.51 -7.91
CA ASN A 41 -3.33 4.49 -7.83
C ASN A 41 -2.69 3.11 -7.95
N LEU A 42 -3.16 2.20 -7.11
CA LEU A 42 -2.91 0.77 -7.18
C LEU A 42 -4.00 0.12 -8.02
N ASP A 43 -3.61 -0.77 -8.93
CA ASP A 43 -4.51 -1.56 -9.76
C ASP A 43 -3.86 -2.92 -10.06
N GLY A 44 -4.56 -4.01 -9.75
CA GLY A 44 -4.10 -5.37 -10.05
C GLY A 44 -4.86 -6.45 -9.31
N GLN A 45 -4.27 -7.65 -9.26
CA GLN A 45 -4.88 -8.80 -8.60
C GLN A 45 -3.97 -9.35 -7.51
N VAL A 46 -4.55 -9.60 -6.34
CA VAL A 46 -3.89 -10.21 -5.19
C VAL A 46 -4.54 -11.55 -4.90
N LYS A 47 -3.71 -12.56 -4.66
CA LYS A 47 -4.17 -13.88 -4.23
C LYS A 47 -4.46 -13.86 -2.73
N LEU A 48 -5.69 -14.20 -2.37
CA LEU A 48 -6.19 -14.25 -1.00
C LEU A 48 -6.71 -15.65 -0.66
N PHE A 49 -6.79 -15.93 0.64
CA PHE A 49 -7.41 -17.13 1.18
C PHE A 49 -8.64 -16.73 1.96
N CYS A 50 -9.74 -17.47 1.77
CA CYS A 50 -10.95 -17.27 2.56
C CYS A 50 -10.70 -17.67 4.01
N ASP A 51 -10.89 -16.76 4.96
CA ASP A 51 -10.69 -17.04 6.39
C ASP A 51 -11.69 -18.08 6.95
N ARG A 52 -12.81 -18.31 6.24
CA ARG A 52 -13.83 -19.28 6.66
C ARG A 52 -13.59 -20.69 6.13
N CYS A 53 -13.21 -20.84 4.87
CA CYS A 53 -13.09 -22.17 4.23
C CYS A 53 -11.70 -22.52 3.71
N GLY A 54 -10.75 -21.58 3.75
CA GLY A 54 -9.39 -21.76 3.23
C GLY A 54 -9.29 -21.76 1.70
N ASP A 55 -10.40 -21.59 0.97
CA ASP A 55 -10.38 -21.53 -0.50
C ASP A 55 -9.57 -20.32 -0.97
N GLU A 56 -8.71 -20.56 -1.94
CA GLU A 56 -7.97 -19.53 -2.64
C GLU A 56 -8.84 -18.82 -3.68
N TYR A 57 -8.71 -17.50 -3.77
CA TYR A 57 -9.34 -16.70 -4.81
C TYR A 57 -8.49 -15.47 -5.18
N GLN A 58 -8.81 -14.89 -6.34
CA GLN A 58 -8.21 -13.64 -6.80
C GLN A 58 -9.07 -12.46 -6.35
N TYR A 59 -8.45 -11.47 -5.75
CA TYR A 59 -9.06 -10.22 -5.32
C TYR A 59 -8.57 -9.08 -6.22
N ASP A 60 -9.52 -8.36 -6.82
CA ASP A 60 -9.24 -7.18 -7.63
C ASP A 60 -8.91 -6.00 -6.71
N MET A 61 -7.62 -5.69 -6.61
CA MET A 61 -7.12 -4.57 -5.80
C MET A 61 -7.16 -3.30 -6.63
N LYS A 62 -7.97 -2.33 -6.20
CA LYS A 62 -8.01 -1.00 -6.78
C LYS A 62 -8.21 0.07 -5.72
N SER A 63 -7.17 0.85 -5.47
CA SER A 63 -7.20 1.89 -4.43
C SER A 63 -6.35 3.11 -4.81
N PRO A 64 -6.76 4.33 -4.42
CA PRO A 64 -5.86 5.47 -4.46
C PRO A 64 -4.78 5.30 -3.38
N LEU A 65 -3.56 5.76 -3.68
CA LEU A 65 -2.45 5.78 -2.73
C LEU A 65 -1.86 7.19 -2.68
N ASN A 66 -2.12 7.90 -1.58
CA ASN A 66 -1.62 9.25 -1.35
C ASN A 66 -0.86 9.26 -0.03
N LEU A 67 0.46 9.34 -0.11
CA LEU A 67 1.34 9.25 1.05
C LEU A 67 2.24 10.48 1.14
N THR A 68 2.55 10.86 2.36
CA THR A 68 3.68 11.74 2.65
C THR A 68 4.86 10.85 3.01
N LEU A 69 6.05 11.16 2.47
CA LEU A 69 7.28 10.46 2.82
C LEU A 69 8.23 11.46 3.49
N SER A 70 8.93 11.03 4.54
CA SER A 70 9.86 11.86 5.31
C SER A 70 11.24 11.21 5.44
N ASP A 71 12.33 11.96 5.24
CA ASP A 71 13.70 11.52 5.59
C ASP A 71 14.08 11.84 7.05
N GLU A 72 13.15 12.42 7.81
CA GLU A 72 13.26 12.66 9.25
C GLU A 72 12.22 11.85 10.02
N VAL A 73 12.54 11.57 11.30
CA VAL A 73 11.60 10.97 12.26
C VAL A 73 10.55 11.99 12.65
N ILE A 74 9.28 11.59 12.63
CA ILE A 74 8.14 12.42 13.01
C ILE A 74 7.62 11.94 14.36
N GLU A 75 7.85 12.74 15.40
CA GLU A 75 7.46 12.39 16.79
C GLU A 75 5.97 12.62 17.07
N THR A 76 5.25 13.30 16.18
CA THR A 76 3.84 13.64 16.34
C THR A 76 2.95 12.48 15.91
N LYS A 77 2.06 12.03 16.80
CA LYS A 77 1.15 10.89 16.56
C LYS A 77 -0.03 11.19 15.64
N ASP A 78 -0.17 12.42 15.15
CA ASP A 78 -1.39 12.87 14.49
C ASP A 78 -1.45 12.54 12.99
N ASP A 79 -0.31 12.26 12.34
CA ASP A 79 -0.25 11.93 10.90
C ASP A 79 0.16 10.45 10.70
N LEU A 80 -0.84 9.57 10.55
CA LEU A 80 -0.62 8.12 10.31
C LEU A 80 -0.24 7.79 8.86
N ASP A 81 -0.40 8.73 7.92
CA ASP A 81 -0.14 8.55 6.48
C ASP A 81 1.29 8.98 6.07
N ILE A 82 2.24 8.84 6.99
CA ILE A 82 3.66 9.17 6.75
C ILE A 82 4.53 7.93 6.81
N ILE A 83 5.33 7.74 5.76
CA ILE A 83 6.38 6.72 5.74
C ILE A 83 7.74 7.40 5.89
N GLU A 84 8.49 6.96 6.90
CA GLU A 84 9.84 7.44 7.19
C GLU A 84 10.89 6.61 6.44
N PHE A 85 11.82 7.26 5.75
CA PHE A 85 12.93 6.63 5.02
C PHE A 85 14.27 7.24 5.46
N LEU A 86 14.84 6.70 6.55
CA LEU A 86 16.01 7.30 7.22
C LEU A 86 17.36 6.98 6.54
N ASP A 87 17.36 6.16 5.48
CA ASP A 87 18.55 5.81 4.69
C ASP A 87 18.73 6.68 3.44
N GLY A 88 17.85 7.67 3.24
CA GLY A 88 17.83 8.54 2.07
C GLY A 88 17.35 7.86 0.77
N ILE A 89 16.80 6.65 0.87
CA ILE A 89 16.31 5.87 -0.27
C ILE A 89 14.79 5.69 -0.14
N VAL A 90 14.08 6.20 -1.13
CA VAL A 90 12.65 5.94 -1.28
C VAL A 90 12.48 4.59 -1.98
N ASP A 91 11.98 3.60 -1.25
CA ASP A 91 11.67 2.27 -1.77
C ASP A 91 10.18 2.14 -2.11
N LEU A 92 9.83 2.46 -3.35
CA LEU A 92 8.44 2.36 -3.82
C LEU A 92 7.96 0.92 -3.95
N GLU A 93 8.87 -0.05 -4.05
CA GLU A 93 8.49 -1.47 -4.09
C GLU A 93 8.12 -1.98 -2.70
N PHE A 94 8.85 -1.55 -1.67
CA PHE A 94 8.45 -1.79 -0.28
C PHE A 94 7.04 -1.25 -0.01
N ILE A 95 6.73 -0.03 -0.47
CA ILE A 95 5.39 0.56 -0.30
C ILE A 95 4.31 -0.31 -0.97
N VAL A 96 4.51 -0.77 -2.21
CA VAL A 96 3.51 -1.63 -2.85
C VAL A 96 3.39 -2.98 -2.13
N GLN A 97 4.50 -3.54 -1.65
CA GLN A 97 4.48 -4.77 -0.84
C GLN A 97 3.72 -4.59 0.47
N SER A 98 3.87 -3.45 1.15
CA SER A 98 3.13 -3.17 2.39
C SER A 98 1.65 -3.03 2.12
N GLU A 99 1.23 -2.36 1.04
CA GLU A 99 -0.19 -2.26 0.69
C GLU A 99 -0.82 -3.61 0.33
N ILE A 100 -0.10 -4.47 -0.41
CA ILE A 100 -0.54 -5.84 -0.68
C ILE A 100 -0.67 -6.61 0.64
N ALA A 101 0.31 -6.50 1.54
CA ALA A 101 0.29 -7.18 2.83
C ALA A 101 -0.85 -6.66 3.71
N SER A 102 -1.15 -5.37 3.71
CA SER A 102 -2.29 -4.78 4.42
C SER A 102 -3.59 -5.44 3.98
N VAL A 103 -3.83 -5.51 2.67
CA VAL A 103 -5.00 -6.22 2.13
C VAL A 103 -4.96 -7.68 2.55
N GLN A 104 -3.84 -8.39 2.41
CA GLN A 104 -3.75 -9.82 2.76
C GLN A 104 -4.03 -10.13 4.25
N ASN A 105 -3.83 -9.17 5.15
CA ASN A 105 -4.05 -9.33 6.58
C ASN A 105 -5.44 -8.86 7.05
N GLU A 106 -6.27 -8.33 6.16
CA GLU A 106 -7.68 -8.07 6.45
C GLU A 106 -8.50 -9.37 6.47
N TYR A 107 -9.73 -9.30 7.00
CA TYR A 107 -10.65 -10.43 6.95
C TYR A 107 -11.32 -10.55 5.59
N HIS A 108 -11.27 -11.75 5.03
CA HIS A 108 -11.58 -12.06 3.64
C HIS A 108 -12.48 -13.27 3.53
N TYR A 109 -13.65 -13.07 2.91
CA TYR A 109 -14.57 -14.16 2.60
C TYR A 109 -14.69 -14.34 1.10
N CYS A 110 -14.55 -15.58 0.63
CA CYS A 110 -14.91 -15.89 -0.74
C CYS A 110 -16.43 -15.76 -0.93
N LYS A 111 -16.87 -15.61 -2.18
CA LYS A 111 -18.30 -15.45 -2.54
C LYS A 111 -19.21 -16.57 -2.00
N LYS A 112 -18.66 -17.77 -1.78
CA LYS A 112 -19.40 -18.91 -1.19
C LYS A 112 -19.69 -18.70 0.30
N CYS A 113 -18.76 -18.07 1.01
CA CYS A 113 -18.80 -17.86 2.46
C CYS A 113 -19.47 -16.55 2.86
N GLU A 114 -19.43 -15.54 2.00
CA GLU A 114 -20.07 -14.23 2.21
C GLU A 114 -21.60 -14.33 2.36
N ASN A 115 -22.21 -15.33 1.72
CA ASN A 115 -23.67 -15.53 1.70
C ASN A 115 -24.17 -16.62 2.67
N ASN A 116 -23.32 -17.13 3.57
CA ASN A 116 -23.72 -18.16 4.51
C ASN A 116 -24.06 -17.54 5.88
N GLU A 117 -25.36 -17.39 6.14
CA GLU A 117 -25.96 -16.83 7.36
C GLU A 117 -25.87 -17.76 8.59
N GLU A 118 -25.22 -18.93 8.51
CA GLU A 118 -25.01 -19.78 9.68
C GLU A 118 -24.25 -19.01 10.78
N GLU A 119 -24.95 -18.75 11.89
CA GLU A 119 -24.43 -18.11 13.10
C GLU A 119 -23.12 -18.79 13.53
N PHE A 120 -22.05 -18.02 13.51
CA PHE A 120 -20.76 -18.45 14.01
C PHE A 120 -20.69 -18.12 15.51
N GLU A 121 -20.71 -19.13 16.37
CA GLU A 121 -20.40 -18.96 17.79
C GLU A 121 -18.93 -18.51 17.92
N LYS A 122 -18.72 -17.25 18.30
CA LYS A 122 -17.41 -16.75 18.74
C LYS A 122 -17.32 -16.93 20.25
N GLU A 123 -16.48 -17.84 20.71
CA GLU A 123 -16.03 -17.82 22.11
C GLU A 123 -15.01 -16.68 22.27
N PHE A 124 -15.27 -15.78 23.22
CA PHE A 124 -14.43 -14.62 23.57
C PHE A 124 -13.30 -15.01 24.53
#